data_AF-A0A7N6BDF2-F1
#
_entry.id   AF-A0A7N6BDF2-F1
#
_cell.length_a   1.000
_cell.length_b   1.000
_cell.length_c   1.000
_cell.angle_alpha   90.00
_cell.angle_beta   90.00
_cell.angle_gamma   90.00
#
_symmetry.space_group_name_H-M   'P 1'
#
loop_
_entity.id
_entity.type
_entity.pdbx_description
1 polymer ?
#
loop_
_entity_poly.entity_id
_entity_poly.type
_entity_poly.pdbx_seq_one_letter_code
_entity_poly.pdbx_strand_id
1 'polypeptide(L)'
;MKAAMQGRAECVRTLMMAGGDIQARDNGRRMTPREWALFTGRYETANLMYRLMSKPCAEQFCDSFSLEWPMLQELVDQAQNPKSCWRRLIKVLSCCPYRFYMSNRINPVDDGVLDHMVRATTSISSPFIATACHTVCPGSPPCIGKRRQAVQEILRRQRVAEFFQNSRVLLIPKVRDRRTGGAGIAEGKKVVLGKERQQLEERPR
;
A
#
# COMPACT_ATOMS: atom_id res chain seq x y z
N MET A 1 -4.64 11.20 19.31
CA MET A 1 -5.35 12.45 19.69
C MET A 1 -4.40 13.61 20.01
N LYS A 2 -3.58 13.55 21.07
CA LYS A 2 -2.70 14.67 21.47
C LYS A 2 -1.82 15.21 20.33
N ALA A 3 -1.19 14.33 19.55
CA ALA A 3 -0.38 14.73 18.39
C ALA A 3 -1.18 15.51 17.33
N ALA A 4 -2.45 15.15 17.12
CA ALA A 4 -3.35 15.80 16.17
C ALA A 4 -3.80 17.19 16.68
N MET A 5 -4.14 17.29 17.98
CA MET A 5 -4.47 18.57 18.63
C MET A 5 -3.31 19.58 18.58
N GLN A 6 -2.07 19.09 18.75
CA GLN A 6 -0.87 19.93 18.67
C GLN A 6 -0.45 20.26 17.24
N GLY A 7 -1.05 19.65 16.22
CA GLY A 7 -0.68 19.87 14.82
C GLY A 7 0.67 19.23 14.41
N ARG A 8 1.13 18.18 15.11
CA ARG A 8 2.38 17.47 14.77
C ARG A 8 2.16 16.44 13.66
N ALA A 9 2.18 16.88 12.41
CA ALA A 9 1.94 16.07 11.21
C ALA A 9 2.77 14.77 11.17
N GLU A 10 4.09 14.87 11.39
CA GLU A 10 5.01 13.71 11.38
C GLU A 10 4.71 12.69 12.50
N CYS A 11 4.42 13.18 13.71
CA CYS A 11 4.03 12.32 14.82
C CYS A 11 2.71 11.60 14.53
N VAL A 12 1.75 12.29 13.90
CA VAL A 12 0.49 11.66 13.49
C VAL A 12 0.75 10.60 12.43
N ARG A 13 1.53 10.90 11.39
CA ARG A 13 1.89 9.96 10.32
C ARG A 13 2.52 8.67 10.88
N THR A 14 3.52 8.81 11.73
CA THR A 14 4.23 7.68 12.35
C THR A 14 3.31 6.83 13.24
N LEU A 15 2.46 7.46 14.05
CA LEU A 15 1.47 6.75 14.87
C LEU A 15 0.44 6.00 14.02
N MET A 16 -0.04 6.60 12.93
CA MET A 16 -0.95 5.92 12.00
C MET A 16 -0.27 4.72 11.34
N MET A 17 0.97 4.88 10.86
CA MET A 17 1.75 3.79 10.27
C MET A 17 2.01 2.65 11.25
N ALA A 18 2.22 2.97 12.54
CA ALA A 18 2.39 1.98 13.60
C ALA A 18 1.09 1.25 14.01
N GLY A 19 -0.08 1.66 13.49
CA GLY A 19 -1.37 1.06 13.81
C GLY A 19 -2.06 1.65 15.03
N GLY A 20 -1.79 2.91 15.33
CA GLY A 20 -2.61 3.66 16.28
C GLY A 20 -4.06 3.74 15.80
N ASP A 21 -5.01 3.62 16.74
CA ASP A 21 -6.43 3.68 16.43
C ASP A 21 -6.83 5.10 15.97
N ILE A 22 -7.20 5.20 14.68
CA ILE A 22 -7.58 6.44 14.02
C ILE A 22 -9.05 6.79 14.31
N GLN A 23 -9.86 5.80 14.69
CA GLN A 23 -11.29 5.97 14.98
C GLN A 23 -11.58 6.08 16.47
N ALA A 24 -10.56 5.97 17.32
CA ALA A 24 -10.68 6.21 18.75
C ALA A 24 -11.36 7.56 19.03
N ARG A 25 -12.33 7.56 19.94
CA ARG A 25 -13.06 8.76 20.38
C ARG A 25 -12.69 9.09 21.81
N ASP A 26 -12.58 10.37 22.12
CA ASP A 26 -12.31 10.80 23.50
C ASP A 26 -13.56 10.63 24.37
N ASN A 27 -13.37 10.45 25.68
CA ASN A 27 -14.48 10.26 26.61
C ASN A 27 -15.31 11.53 26.83
N GLY A 28 -14.75 12.72 26.57
CA GLY A 28 -15.41 14.00 26.80
C GLY A 28 -16.33 14.36 25.64
N ARG A 29 -15.75 14.88 24.55
CA ARG A 29 -16.49 15.39 23.39
C ARG A 29 -16.79 14.33 22.33
N ARG A 30 -16.33 13.09 22.53
CA ARG A 30 -16.50 11.96 21.59
C ARG A 30 -15.98 12.23 20.18
N MET A 31 -14.93 13.05 20.09
CA MET A 31 -14.26 13.44 18.87
C MET A 31 -13.12 12.48 18.52
N THR A 32 -12.99 12.18 17.23
CA THR A 32 -11.86 11.44 16.66
C THR A 32 -10.60 12.30 16.62
N PRO A 33 -9.40 11.73 16.44
CA PRO A 33 -8.17 12.52 16.36
C PRO A 33 -8.18 13.51 15.19
N ARG A 34 -8.88 13.19 14.09
CA ARG A 34 -9.04 14.10 12.94
C ARG A 34 -9.98 15.25 13.26
N GLU A 35 -11.09 14.98 13.94
CA GLU A 35 -12.02 16.02 14.41
C GLU A 35 -11.33 16.96 15.40
N TRP A 36 -10.49 16.44 16.29
CA TRP A 36 -9.65 17.26 17.17
C TRP A 36 -8.68 18.16 16.40
N ALA A 37 -8.06 17.66 15.32
CA ALA A 37 -7.21 18.49 14.46
C ALA A 37 -8.00 19.61 13.79
N LEU A 38 -9.21 19.34 13.30
CA LEU A 38 -10.08 20.36 12.71
C LEU A 38 -10.55 21.38 13.75
N PHE A 39 -10.97 20.91 14.92
CA PHE A 39 -11.44 21.75 16.03
C PHE A 39 -10.36 22.73 16.52
N THR A 40 -9.09 22.33 16.46
CA THR A 40 -7.93 23.16 16.84
C THR A 40 -7.33 23.95 15.67
N GLY A 41 -7.95 23.93 14.49
CA GLY A 41 -7.50 24.67 13.30
C GLY A 41 -6.27 24.08 12.61
N ARG A 42 -5.92 22.82 12.87
CA ARG A 42 -4.74 22.14 12.31
C ARG A 42 -5.08 21.44 10.98
N TYR A 43 -5.45 22.24 9.98
CA TYR A 43 -5.92 21.74 8.67
C TYR A 43 -4.92 20.83 7.96
N GLU A 44 -3.63 21.20 7.93
CA GLU A 44 -2.55 20.39 7.35
C GLU A 44 -2.54 18.96 7.92
N THR A 45 -2.64 18.85 9.25
CA THR A 45 -2.67 17.52 9.90
C THR A 45 -3.96 16.76 9.65
N ALA A 46 -5.10 17.45 9.64
CA ALA A 46 -6.39 16.83 9.33
C ALA A 46 -6.44 16.33 7.88
N ASN A 47 -5.84 17.09 6.94
CA ASN A 47 -5.74 16.72 5.53
C ASN A 47 -4.78 15.55 5.31
N LEU A 48 -3.62 15.55 5.99
CA LEU A 48 -2.71 14.40 6.01
C LEU A 48 -3.42 13.14 6.48
N MET A 49 -4.14 13.22 7.60
CA MET A 49 -4.90 12.08 8.12
C MET A 49 -5.95 11.60 7.12
N TYR A 50 -6.68 12.52 6.50
CA TYR A 50 -7.67 12.20 5.48
C TYR A 50 -7.07 11.47 4.28
N ARG A 51 -5.97 12.00 3.72
CA ARG A 51 -5.26 11.38 2.59
C ARG A 51 -4.74 9.98 2.91
N LEU A 52 -4.19 9.81 4.10
CA LEU A 52 -3.73 8.51 4.58
C LEU A 52 -4.89 7.52 4.73
N MET A 53 -6.05 7.98 5.22
CA MET A 53 -7.24 7.13 5.35
C MET A 53 -7.87 6.76 4.00
N SER A 54 -7.87 7.67 3.02
CA SER A 54 -8.42 7.38 1.69
C SER A 54 -7.53 6.44 0.88
N LYS A 55 -6.21 6.53 1.07
CA LYS A 55 -5.21 5.66 0.42
C LYS A 55 -4.33 4.98 1.46
N PRO A 56 -4.85 3.93 2.14
CA PRO A 56 -4.16 3.30 3.26
C PRO A 56 -2.96 2.47 2.83
N CYS A 57 -2.90 2.01 1.57
CA CYS A 57 -1.82 1.20 1.03
C CYS A 57 -1.05 1.96 -0.05
N ALA A 58 0.27 1.77 -0.07
CA ALA A 58 1.10 2.29 -1.16
C ALA A 58 1.09 1.29 -2.33
N GLU A 59 0.12 1.46 -3.22
CA GLU A 59 -0.11 0.57 -4.36
C GLU A 59 1.09 0.46 -5.30
N GLN A 60 1.91 1.51 -5.40
CA GLN A 60 3.12 1.56 -6.25
C GLN A 60 4.15 0.45 -5.96
N PHE A 61 4.07 -0.21 -4.80
CA PHE A 61 4.96 -1.30 -4.42
C PHE A 61 4.33 -2.70 -4.59
N CYS A 62 3.15 -2.78 -5.20
CA CYS A 62 2.50 -4.03 -5.55
C CYS A 62 2.84 -4.48 -6.96
N ASP A 63 2.87 -5.81 -7.19
CA ASP A 63 2.90 -6.37 -8.55
C ASP A 63 1.63 -6.03 -9.34
N SER A 64 0.50 -5.82 -8.65
CA SER A 64 -0.78 -5.47 -9.26
C SER A 64 -0.87 -4.02 -9.73
N PHE A 65 0.19 -3.21 -9.55
CA PHE A 65 0.18 -1.82 -9.95
C PHE A 65 0.35 -1.69 -11.46
N SER A 66 -0.66 -1.09 -12.12
CA SER A 66 -0.59 -0.78 -13.55
C SER A 66 0.14 0.54 -13.79
N LEU A 67 1.02 0.57 -14.79
CA LEU A 67 1.66 1.79 -15.28
C LEU A 67 0.73 2.59 -16.21
N GLU A 68 -0.41 2.04 -16.59
CA GLU A 68 -1.41 2.73 -17.39
C GLU A 68 -2.23 3.67 -16.53
N TRP A 69 -2.35 4.93 -16.94
CA TRP A 69 -3.14 5.90 -16.20
C TRP A 69 -4.64 5.64 -16.42
N PRO A 70 -5.44 5.33 -15.37
CA PRO A 70 -6.82 4.88 -15.54
C PRO A 70 -7.72 5.89 -16.26
N MET A 71 -7.51 7.19 -16.00
CA MET A 71 -8.29 8.28 -16.60
C MET A 71 -7.88 8.56 -18.06
N LEU A 72 -6.76 8.01 -18.53
CA LEU A 72 -6.24 8.32 -19.86
C LEU A 72 -7.19 7.87 -20.96
N GLN A 73 -7.75 6.66 -20.83
CA GLN A 73 -8.66 6.11 -21.85
C GLN A 73 -9.88 7.00 -22.03
N GLU A 74 -10.54 7.38 -20.92
CA GLU A 74 -11.70 8.27 -20.96
C GLU A 74 -11.36 9.64 -21.59
N LEU A 75 -10.20 10.21 -21.25
CA LEU A 75 -9.77 11.49 -21.82
C LEU A 75 -9.42 11.39 -23.31
N VAL A 76 -8.86 10.26 -23.73
CA VAL A 76 -8.56 9.97 -25.14
C VAL A 76 -9.87 9.82 -25.91
N ASP A 77 -10.86 9.09 -25.39
CA ASP A 77 -12.18 8.93 -26.00
C ASP A 77 -12.90 10.28 -26.12
N GLN A 78 -12.89 11.09 -25.05
CA GLN A 78 -13.41 12.45 -25.07
C GLN A 78 -12.69 13.35 -26.09
N ALA A 79 -11.40 13.13 -26.33
CA ALA A 79 -10.62 13.87 -27.32
C ALA A 79 -10.90 13.41 -28.76
N GLN A 80 -11.13 12.12 -28.96
CA GLN A 80 -11.45 11.51 -30.27
C GLN A 80 -12.87 11.83 -30.74
N ASN A 81 -13.80 12.08 -29.80
CA ASN A 81 -15.16 12.51 -30.14
C ASN A 81 -15.14 13.77 -31.03
N PRO A 82 -15.83 13.77 -32.19
CA PRO A 82 -15.80 14.88 -33.13
C PRO A 82 -16.37 16.14 -32.48
N LYS A 83 -15.50 17.12 -32.22
CA LYS A 83 -15.89 18.41 -31.66
C LYS A 83 -16.64 19.20 -32.74
N SER A 84 -17.84 19.70 -32.41
CA SER A 84 -18.66 20.57 -33.27
C SER A 84 -17.83 21.69 -33.91
N CYS A 85 -18.08 22.03 -35.18
CA CYS A 85 -17.29 22.95 -36.00
C CYS A 85 -16.92 24.28 -35.31
N TRP A 86 -17.84 24.81 -34.48
CA TRP A 86 -17.62 26.03 -33.71
C TRP A 86 -16.63 25.87 -32.55
N ARG A 87 -16.53 24.67 -31.93
CA ARG A 87 -15.49 24.36 -30.93
C ARG A 87 -14.09 24.32 -31.55
N ARG A 88 -13.96 23.94 -32.83
CA ARG A 88 -12.68 24.04 -33.57
C ARG A 88 -12.29 25.51 -33.79
N LEU A 89 -13.22 26.34 -34.23
CA LEU A 89 -12.98 27.78 -34.42
C LEU A 89 -12.57 28.48 -33.12
N ILE A 90 -13.26 28.19 -32.01
CA ILE A 90 -12.92 28.72 -30.67
C ILE A 90 -11.51 28.28 -30.25
N LYS A 91 -11.11 27.04 -30.54
CA LYS A 91 -9.77 26.54 -30.21
C LYS A 91 -8.68 27.23 -31.04
N VAL A 92 -8.92 27.46 -32.33
CA VAL A 92 -7.99 28.19 -33.21
C VAL A 92 -7.81 29.64 -32.74
N LEU A 93 -8.89 30.31 -32.34
CA LEU A 93 -8.85 31.65 -31.73
C LEU A 93 -8.17 31.63 -30.35
N SER A 94 -8.29 30.53 -29.60
CA SER A 94 -7.61 30.31 -28.32
C SER A 94 -6.13 29.92 -28.46
N CYS A 95 -5.66 29.51 -29.64
CA CYS A 95 -4.26 29.21 -29.94
C CYS A 95 -3.42 30.46 -30.22
N CYS A 96 -3.97 31.67 -29.99
CA CYS A 96 -3.22 32.91 -30.08
C CYS A 96 -1.98 32.86 -29.15
N PRO A 97 -0.76 33.06 -29.68
CA PRO A 97 0.49 32.84 -28.97
C PRO A 97 0.72 33.76 -27.75
N TYR A 98 -0.12 34.78 -27.58
CA TYR A 98 -0.05 35.74 -26.47
C TYR A 98 -0.64 35.20 -25.15
N ARG A 99 -1.32 34.04 -25.14
CA ARG A 99 -1.79 33.37 -23.91
C ARG A 99 -0.85 32.27 -23.40
N PHE A 100 0.37 32.20 -23.93
CA PHE A 100 1.46 31.39 -23.35
C PHE A 100 2.26 32.15 -22.27
N TYR A 101 1.73 33.23 -21.71
CA TYR A 101 2.25 33.80 -20.46
C TYR A 101 1.90 32.88 -19.29
N MET A 102 2.80 31.91 -19.10
CA MET A 102 3.16 31.21 -17.86
C MET A 102 2.31 31.52 -16.63
N SER A 103 1.18 30.83 -16.49
CA SER A 103 0.77 30.35 -15.16
C SER A 103 1.10 28.87 -15.10
N ASN A 104 2.38 28.56 -14.95
CA ASN A 104 2.88 27.21 -14.67
C ASN A 104 2.61 26.80 -13.20
N ARG A 105 1.61 27.41 -12.55
CA ARG A 105 1.12 27.02 -11.23
C ARG A 105 0.14 25.86 -11.42
N ILE A 106 0.65 24.71 -11.84
CA ILE A 106 -0.14 23.47 -11.81
C ILE A 106 -0.22 23.09 -10.33
N ASN A 107 -1.36 23.38 -9.71
CA ASN A 107 -1.61 22.89 -8.36
C ASN A 107 -1.56 21.36 -8.39
N PRO A 108 -0.86 20.71 -7.44
CA PRO A 108 -0.85 19.26 -7.37
C PRO A 108 -2.28 18.77 -7.13
N VAL A 109 -2.83 18.06 -8.12
CA VAL A 109 -4.15 17.43 -8.03
C VAL A 109 -3.93 15.98 -7.61
N ASP A 110 -4.62 15.57 -6.54
CA ASP A 110 -4.62 14.18 -6.10
C ASP A 110 -5.21 13.29 -7.23
N ASP A 111 -4.50 12.23 -7.61
CA ASP A 111 -4.79 11.37 -8.78
C ASP A 111 -4.75 12.05 -10.17
N GLY A 112 -4.13 13.23 -10.27
CA GLY A 112 -3.84 13.87 -11.54
C GLY A 112 -2.72 13.19 -12.34
N VAL A 113 -2.51 13.67 -13.57
CA VAL A 113 -1.44 13.20 -14.47
C VAL A 113 -0.07 13.19 -13.80
N LEU A 114 0.27 14.28 -13.09
CA LEU A 114 1.56 14.42 -12.43
C LEU A 114 1.70 13.49 -11.22
N ASP A 115 0.64 13.29 -10.44
CA ASP A 115 0.62 12.32 -9.34
C ASP A 115 0.81 10.89 -9.87
N HIS A 116 0.13 10.53 -10.96
CA HIS A 116 0.29 9.24 -11.61
C HIS A 116 1.69 9.06 -12.21
N MET A 117 2.26 10.09 -12.85
CA MET A 117 3.62 10.05 -13.37
C MET A 117 4.64 9.78 -12.25
N VAL A 118 4.52 10.46 -11.12
CA VAL A 118 5.38 10.24 -9.95
C VAL A 118 5.20 8.81 -9.42
N ARG A 119 3.96 8.31 -9.33
CA ARG A 119 3.67 6.94 -8.91
C ARG A 119 4.26 5.89 -9.86
N ALA A 120 4.13 6.09 -11.17
CA ALA A 120 4.65 5.21 -12.21
C ALA A 120 6.19 5.16 -12.20
N THR A 121 6.85 6.31 -12.05
CA THR A 121 8.32 6.41 -12.00
C THR A 121 8.92 5.88 -10.70
N THR A 122 8.18 5.91 -9.60
CA THR A 122 8.62 5.40 -8.29
C THR A 122 8.13 3.98 -7.97
N SER A 123 7.32 3.39 -8.86
CA SER A 123 6.79 2.04 -8.68
C SER A 123 7.86 0.96 -8.82
N ILE A 124 7.61 -0.20 -8.21
CA ILE A 124 8.51 -1.37 -8.32
C ILE A 124 8.58 -1.91 -9.75
N SER A 125 7.52 -1.74 -10.54
CA SER A 125 7.44 -2.15 -11.95
C SER A 125 8.06 -1.12 -12.90
N SER A 126 8.49 0.04 -12.39
CA SER A 126 9.14 1.06 -13.19
C SER A 126 10.48 0.57 -13.75
N PRO A 127 10.84 0.84 -15.01
CA PRO A 127 12.14 0.45 -15.56
C PRO A 127 13.34 1.02 -14.76
N PHE A 128 13.15 2.16 -14.07
CA PHE A 128 14.18 2.77 -13.25
C PHE A 128 14.40 2.06 -11.90
N ILE A 129 13.34 1.55 -11.29
CA ILE A 129 13.39 0.91 -9.97
C ILE A 129 13.54 -0.60 -10.09
N ALA A 130 12.87 -1.22 -11.06
CA ALA A 130 12.87 -2.66 -11.29
C ALA A 130 14.28 -3.24 -11.55
N THR A 131 15.20 -2.42 -12.06
CA THR A 131 16.58 -2.85 -12.33
C THR A 131 17.50 -2.76 -11.11
N ALA A 132 17.17 -1.88 -10.15
CA ALA A 132 18.02 -1.60 -8.98
C ALA A 132 17.50 -2.23 -7.69
N CYS A 133 16.18 -2.34 -7.54
CA CYS A 133 15.52 -2.68 -6.28
C CYS A 133 14.39 -3.69 -6.50
N HIS A 134 14.39 -4.76 -5.71
CA HIS A 134 13.28 -5.72 -5.64
C HIS A 134 12.74 -5.83 -4.21
N THR A 135 11.42 -5.97 -4.07
CA THR A 135 10.81 -6.16 -2.75
C THR A 135 10.76 -7.64 -2.41
N VAL A 136 10.99 -7.97 -1.13
CA VAL A 136 10.84 -9.33 -0.61
C VAL A 136 9.38 -9.77 -0.49
N CYS A 137 8.42 -8.87 -0.69
CA CYS A 137 7.00 -9.08 -0.34
C CYS A 137 6.06 -8.31 -1.27
N PRO A 138 6.10 -8.55 -2.59
CA PRO A 138 5.35 -7.72 -3.54
C PRO A 138 3.82 -7.89 -3.43
N GLY A 139 3.34 -9.07 -3.06
CA GLY A 139 1.90 -9.31 -2.78
C GLY A 139 1.40 -8.71 -1.45
N SER A 140 2.26 -8.03 -0.68
CA SER A 140 1.86 -7.43 0.59
C SER A 140 2.47 -6.03 0.74
N PRO A 141 1.91 -5.01 0.07
CA PRO A 141 2.41 -3.63 0.13
C PRO A 141 2.32 -3.05 1.55
N PRO A 142 3.06 -1.95 1.83
CA PRO A 142 2.98 -1.28 3.11
C PRO A 142 1.61 -0.61 3.18
N CYS A 143 0.91 -0.88 4.27
CA CYS A 143 -0.40 -0.32 4.54
C CYS A 143 -0.44 0.21 5.96
N ILE A 144 -1.22 1.25 6.18
CA ILE A 144 -1.44 1.87 7.49
C ILE A 144 -1.93 0.81 8.48
N GLY A 145 -1.30 0.77 9.65
CA GLY A 145 -1.61 -0.15 10.73
C GLY A 145 -1.27 -1.62 10.50
N LYS A 146 -0.72 -1.97 9.33
CA LYS A 146 -0.21 -3.32 9.09
C LYS A 146 1.16 -3.49 9.75
N ARG A 147 1.24 -4.35 10.77
CA ARG A 147 2.51 -4.73 11.38
C ARG A 147 3.43 -5.40 10.36
N ARG A 148 4.63 -4.86 10.19
CA ARG A 148 5.69 -5.45 9.37
C ARG A 148 6.56 -6.40 10.18
N GLN A 149 6.94 -7.51 9.54
CA GLN A 149 7.94 -8.43 10.04
C GLN A 149 9.33 -7.94 9.61
N ALA A 150 10.35 -8.30 10.37
CA ALA A 150 11.73 -8.03 9.97
C ALA A 150 12.04 -8.79 8.67
N VAL A 151 12.90 -8.23 7.82
CA VAL A 151 13.31 -8.87 6.55
C VAL A 151 13.85 -10.30 6.79
N GLN A 152 14.62 -10.49 7.86
CA GLN A 152 15.14 -11.79 8.27
C GLN A 152 14.03 -12.82 8.54
N GLU A 153 12.92 -12.39 9.13
CA GLU A 153 11.78 -13.26 9.41
C GLU A 153 11.02 -13.62 8.13
N ILE A 154 10.85 -12.66 7.22
CA ILE A 154 10.24 -12.88 5.90
C ILE A 154 11.05 -13.91 5.09
N LEU A 155 12.36 -13.72 4.99
CA LEU A 155 13.25 -14.64 4.26
C LEU A 155 13.28 -16.03 4.89
N ARG A 156 13.19 -16.13 6.23
CA ARG A 156 13.05 -17.43 6.91
C ARG A 156 11.74 -18.12 6.52
N ARG A 157 10.62 -17.40 6.46
CA ARG A 157 9.32 -17.96 6.06
C ARG A 157 9.31 -18.39 4.59
N GLN A 158 9.95 -17.63 3.70
CA GLN A 158 10.08 -17.97 2.28
C GLN A 158 10.87 -19.26 2.08
N ARG A 159 12.06 -19.38 2.69
CA ARG A 159 12.86 -20.62 2.61
C ARG A 159 12.09 -21.84 3.12
N VAL A 160 11.33 -21.65 4.20
CA VAL A 160 10.47 -22.71 4.75
C VAL A 160 9.36 -23.08 3.75
N ALA A 161 8.70 -22.09 3.13
CA ALA A 161 7.66 -22.32 2.12
C ALA A 161 8.21 -23.02 0.87
N GLU A 162 9.38 -22.62 0.37
CA GLU A 162 10.07 -23.25 -0.77
C GLU A 162 10.45 -24.70 -0.45
N PHE A 163 10.99 -24.95 0.75
CA PHE A 163 11.30 -26.31 1.21
C PHE A 163 10.05 -27.19 1.23
N PHE A 164 8.90 -26.65 1.63
CA PHE A 164 7.63 -27.38 1.66
C PHE A 164 7.01 -27.61 0.28
N GLN A 165 7.08 -26.63 -0.63
CA GLN A 165 6.66 -26.83 -2.02
C GLN A 165 7.46 -27.96 -2.67
N ASN A 166 8.75 -28.05 -2.36
CA ASN A 166 9.62 -29.10 -2.87
C ASN A 166 9.39 -30.46 -2.19
N SER A 167 8.81 -30.52 -0.99
CA SER A 167 8.67 -31.75 -0.20
C SER A 167 7.24 -32.30 -0.04
N ARG A 168 6.20 -31.68 -0.63
CA ARG A 168 4.78 -32.12 -0.54
C ARG A 168 4.27 -32.38 0.90
N VAL A 169 4.86 -31.76 1.93
CA VAL A 169 4.41 -31.95 3.33
C VAL A 169 3.37 -30.87 3.70
N LEU A 170 2.19 -31.31 4.16
CA LEU A 170 1.11 -30.43 4.64
C LEU A 170 1.30 -30.07 6.13
N LEU A 171 1.18 -28.78 6.48
CA LEU A 171 1.14 -28.31 7.86
C LEU A 171 -0.28 -28.35 8.41
N ILE A 172 -0.52 -29.11 9.49
CA ILE A 172 -1.74 -29.02 10.28
C ILE A 172 -1.59 -27.81 11.21
N PRO A 173 -2.42 -26.75 11.07
CA PRO A 173 -2.34 -25.61 11.96
C PRO A 173 -2.72 -26.03 13.38
N LYS A 174 -1.81 -25.85 14.33
CA LYS A 174 -2.12 -26.07 15.74
C LYS A 174 -2.96 -24.90 16.25
N VAL A 175 -4.19 -25.19 16.65
CA VAL A 175 -5.09 -24.20 17.27
C VAL A 175 -4.42 -23.65 18.53
N ARG A 176 -4.27 -22.33 18.59
CA ARG A 176 -3.67 -21.62 19.72
C ARG A 176 -4.79 -21.08 20.59
N ASP A 177 -5.00 -21.70 21.75
CA ASP A 177 -5.94 -21.19 22.73
C ASP A 177 -5.48 -19.82 23.24
N ARG A 178 -6.43 -18.87 23.22
CA ARG A 178 -6.24 -17.51 23.74
C ARG A 178 -6.08 -17.59 25.26
N ARG A 179 -4.88 -17.29 25.78
CA ARG A 179 -4.75 -16.74 27.13
C ARG A 179 -3.87 -15.50 27.11
N THR A 180 -4.40 -14.52 27.84
CA THR A 180 -3.92 -13.17 28.13
C THR A 180 -2.50 -13.11 28.66
N GLY A 181 -1.76 -12.08 28.21
CA GLY A 181 -0.62 -11.51 28.94
C GLY A 181 0.74 -12.00 28.48
N GLY A 182 1.50 -11.09 27.86
CA GLY A 182 2.96 -10.94 28.00
C GLY A 182 3.90 -12.07 27.58
N ALA A 183 5.02 -11.65 26.99
CA ALA A 183 6.27 -12.39 26.82
C ALA A 183 6.35 -13.44 25.68
N GLY A 184 7.57 -13.51 25.13
CA GLY A 184 7.91 -14.05 23.82
C GLY A 184 7.59 -15.53 23.62
N ILE A 185 7.42 -15.92 22.36
CA ILE A 185 7.06 -17.29 22.03
C ILE A 185 7.96 -17.80 20.90
N ALA A 186 8.91 -18.64 21.32
CA ALA A 186 9.59 -19.61 20.49
C ALA A 186 8.56 -20.55 19.86
N GLU A 187 8.55 -20.65 18.53
CA GLU A 187 7.78 -21.66 17.80
C GLU A 187 8.51 -23.01 17.89
N GLY A 188 8.14 -23.83 18.87
CA GLY A 188 8.42 -25.28 18.81
C GLY A 188 7.51 -25.93 17.76
N LYS A 189 8.02 -26.13 16.53
CA LYS A 189 7.34 -26.93 15.49
C LYS A 189 7.75 -28.39 15.66
N LYS A 190 6.78 -29.27 15.91
CA LYS A 190 7.00 -30.73 15.90
C LYS A 190 6.84 -31.20 14.45
N VAL A 191 7.95 -31.61 13.83
CA VAL A 191 7.97 -32.29 12.53
C VAL A 191 7.65 -33.76 12.79
N VAL A 192 6.55 -34.26 12.25
CA VAL A 192 6.32 -35.71 12.18
C VAL A 192 6.72 -36.15 10.78
N LEU A 193 7.91 -36.77 10.69
CA LEU A 193 8.33 -37.48 9.49
C LEU A 193 7.45 -38.73 9.35
N GLY A 194 6.56 -38.74 8.37
CA GLY A 194 5.91 -39.96 7.92
C GLY A 194 6.97 -40.89 7.33
N LYS A 195 7.30 -41.98 8.03
CA LYS A 195 8.11 -43.06 7.48
C LYS A 195 7.29 -43.78 6.41
N GLU A 196 7.59 -43.56 5.13
CA GLU A 196 7.28 -44.54 4.10
C GLU A 196 8.19 -45.77 4.33
N ARG A 197 7.60 -46.87 4.81
CA ARG A 197 8.24 -48.18 4.78
C ARG A 197 8.24 -48.66 3.33
N GLN A 198 9.40 -48.62 2.69
CA GLN A 198 9.68 -49.44 1.52
C GLN A 198 9.54 -50.91 1.94
N GLN A 199 8.57 -51.63 1.34
CA GLN A 199 8.51 -53.08 1.39
C GLN A 199 9.38 -53.60 0.24
N LEU A 200 10.51 -54.22 0.58
CA LEU A 200 11.33 -55.05 -0.30
C LEU A 200 11.96 -56.13 0.59
N GLU A 201 12.03 -57.35 0.05
CA GLU A 201 12.33 -58.65 0.69
C GLU A 201 11.13 -59.24 1.46
N GLU A 202 10.62 -60.44 1.15
CA GLU A 202 11.33 -61.71 0.98
C GLU A 202 10.71 -62.62 -0.12
N ARG A 203 11.56 -63.27 -0.92
CA ARG A 203 11.27 -64.56 -1.60
C ARG A 203 12.13 -65.63 -0.92
N PRO A 204 11.57 -66.77 -0.49
CA PRO A 204 12.34 -68.00 -0.38
C PRO A 204 12.03 -68.97 -1.53
N ARG A 205 13.04 -69.76 -1.88
CA ARG A 205 12.96 -70.91 -2.79
C ARG A 205 12.38 -72.11 -2.05
#